data_AF-A0A0S7D0C9-F1
#
_entry.id   AF-A0A0S7D0C9-F1
#
_cell.length_a   1.000
_cell.length_b   1.000
_cell.length_c   1.000
_cell.angle_alpha   90.00
_cell.angle_beta   90.00
_cell.angle_gamma   90.00
#
_symmetry.space_group_name_H-M   'P 1'
#
loop_
_entity.id
_entity.type
_entity.pdbx_description
1 polymer ?
#
loop_
_entity_poly.entity_id
_entity_poly.type
_entity_poly.pdbx_seq_one_letter_code
_entity_poly.pdbx_strand_id
1 'polypeptide(L)' 'MVAPGFRRRRVGSALTLARLEWIWSRASIAHYFANEHNAASIRMHDALGFRPVARFSESRGVTADDGRSELILFAASR' A
#
# COMPACT_ATOMS: atom_id res chain seq x y z
N MET A 1 2.80 -1.17 10.03
CA MET A 1 1.84 -2.22 10.45
C MET A 1 0.97 -1.70 11.58
N VAL A 2 -0.23 -2.26 11.76
CA VAL A 2 -1.12 -1.95 12.90
C VAL A 2 -1.19 -3.18 13.81
N ALA A 3 -0.92 -3.00 15.10
CA ALA A 3 -0.98 -4.08 16.09
C ALA A 3 -2.37 -4.76 16.07
N PRO A 4 -2.46 -6.10 16.25
CA PRO A 4 -3.71 -6.85 16.09
C PRO A 4 -4.92 -6.26 16.83
N GLY A 5 -4.74 -5.85 18.10
CA GLY A 5 -5.81 -5.24 18.93
C GLY A 5 -6.30 -3.86 18.47
N PHE A 6 -5.62 -3.24 17.50
CA PHE A 6 -5.98 -1.93 16.94
C PHE A 6 -6.45 -2.00 15.48
N ARG A 7 -6.52 -3.21 14.90
CA ARG A 7 -7.01 -3.41 13.53
C ARG A 7 -8.50 -3.09 13.44
N ARG A 8 -8.98 -2.77 12.23
CA ARG A 8 -10.37 -2.39 11.93
C ARG A 8 -10.89 -1.13 12.66
N ARG A 9 -10.02 -0.40 13.37
CA ARG A 9 -10.34 0.88 14.02
C ARG A 9 -9.86 2.11 13.22
N ARG A 10 -9.72 1.95 11.89
CA ARG A 10 -9.22 3.00 10.96
C ARG A 10 -7.83 3.57 11.25
N VAL A 11 -7.08 2.99 12.21
CA VAL A 11 -5.70 3.41 12.53
C VAL A 11 -4.78 3.37 11.30
N GLY A 12 -4.90 2.34 10.47
CA GLY A 12 -4.14 2.25 9.22
C GLY A 12 -4.42 3.43 8.28
N SER A 13 -5.70 3.77 8.08
CA SER A 13 -6.11 4.88 7.24
C SER A 13 -5.59 6.22 7.77
N ALA A 14 -5.69 6.47 9.08
CA ALA A 14 -5.20 7.70 9.70
C ALA A 14 -3.68 7.86 9.53
N LEU A 15 -2.91 6.78 9.75
CA LEU A 15 -1.47 6.77 9.55
C LEU A 15 -1.09 6.99 8.07
N THR A 16 -1.79 6.35 7.14
CA THR A 16 -1.53 6.52 5.71
C THR A 16 -1.86 7.94 5.26
N LEU A 17 -2.98 8.53 5.71
CA LEU A 17 -3.33 9.91 5.38
C LEU A 17 -2.27 10.89 5.89
N ALA A 18 -1.86 10.78 7.16
CA ALA A 18 -0.81 11.62 7.72
C ALA A 18 0.53 11.47 6.96
N ARG A 19 0.86 10.25 6.53
CA ARG A 19 2.04 10.00 5.69
C ARG A 19 1.91 10.67 4.33
N LEU A 20 0.75 10.59 3.69
CA LEU A 20 0.54 11.19 2.39
C LEU A 20 0.66 12.71 2.46
N GLU A 21 0.07 13.37 3.46
CA GLU A 21 0.23 14.81 3.69
C GLU A 21 1.71 15.20 3.78
N TRP A 22 2.50 14.39 4.49
CA TRP A 22 3.94 14.59 4.57
C TRP A 22 4.65 14.41 3.21
N ILE A 23 4.30 13.38 2.43
CA ILE A 23 4.85 13.14 1.07
C ILE A 23 4.50 14.29 0.14
N TRP A 24 3.23 14.71 0.11
CA TRP A 24 2.72 15.72 -0.80
C TRP A 24 3.30 17.13 -0.58
N SER A 25 3.97 17.36 0.53
CA SER A 25 4.76 18.57 0.76
C SER A 25 6.18 18.52 0.14
N ARG A 26 6.61 17.37 -0.40
CA ARG A 26 7.98 17.11 -0.89
C ARG A 26 8.04 16.42 -2.25
N ALA A 27 7.01 15.66 -2.62
CA ALA A 27 6.94 14.90 -3.85
C ALA A 27 5.50 14.84 -4.37
N SER A 28 5.35 14.68 -5.68
CA SER A 28 4.04 14.61 -6.35
C SER A 28 3.44 13.21 -6.35
N ILE A 29 4.22 12.15 -6.07
CA ILE A 29 3.78 10.76 -6.19
C ILE A 29 4.22 9.96 -4.95
N ALA A 30 3.29 9.18 -4.40
CA ALA A 30 3.53 8.17 -3.38
C ALA A 30 3.39 6.76 -3.97
N HIS A 31 4.30 5.86 -3.64
CA HIS A 31 4.26 4.46 -4.07
C HIS A 31 4.14 3.51 -2.87
N TYR A 32 3.44 2.39 -3.05
CA TYR A 32 3.49 1.28 -2.11
C TYR A 32 3.33 -0.08 -2.80
N PHE A 33 3.88 -1.12 -2.20
CA PHE A 33 3.71 -2.51 -2.63
C PHE A 33 2.69 -3.25 -1.76
N ALA A 34 1.91 -4.14 -2.36
CA ALA A 34 1.15 -5.15 -1.64
C ALA A 34 1.18 -6.50 -2.37
N ASN A 35 1.15 -7.58 -1.59
CA ASN A 35 0.67 -8.87 -2.09
C ASN A 35 -0.77 -8.71 -2.57
N GLU A 36 -1.09 -9.25 -3.74
CA GLU A 36 -2.42 -9.20 -4.36
C GLU A 36 -3.57 -9.74 -3.47
N HIS A 37 -3.28 -10.64 -2.54
CA HIS A 37 -4.26 -11.18 -1.59
C HIS A 37 -4.49 -10.29 -0.36
N ASN A 38 -3.73 -9.20 -0.18
CA ASN A 38 -3.93 -8.26 0.92
C ASN A 38 -5.10 -7.30 0.66
N ALA A 39 -6.31 -7.86 0.52
CA ALA A 39 -7.53 -7.13 0.18
C ALA A 39 -7.85 -5.99 1.17
N ALA A 40 -7.51 -6.16 2.45
CA ALA A 40 -7.72 -5.13 3.46
C ALA A 40 -6.84 -3.90 3.23
N SER A 41 -5.56 -4.10 2.89
CA SER A 41 -4.65 -3.00 2.55
C SER A 41 -5.04 -2.37 1.22
N ILE A 42 -5.33 -3.18 0.20
CA ILE A 42 -5.69 -2.70 -1.15
C ILE A 42 -6.92 -1.81 -1.08
N ARG A 43 -8.01 -2.26 -0.46
CA ARG A 43 -9.24 -1.46 -0.32
C ARG A 43 -9.02 -0.16 0.46
N MET A 44 -8.17 -0.20 1.49
CA MET A 44 -7.86 0.99 2.28
C MET A 44 -7.11 2.04 1.44
N HIS A 45 -6.13 1.62 0.63
CA HIS A 45 -5.36 2.53 -0.22
C HIS A 45 -6.15 2.99 -1.46
N ASP A 46 -7.02 2.14 -2.00
CA ASP A 46 -7.93 2.50 -3.10
C ASP A 46 -8.82 3.70 -2.70
N ALA A 47 -9.36 3.69 -1.47
CA ALA A 47 -10.11 4.81 -0.91
C ALA A 47 -9.29 6.10 -0.72
N LEU A 48 -7.95 6.01 -0.80
CA LEU A 48 -7.02 7.14 -0.72
C LEU A 48 -6.43 7.50 -2.11
N GLY A 49 -7.01 6.97 -3.19
CA GLY A 49 -6.63 7.33 -4.56
C GLY A 49 -5.47 6.52 -5.15
N PHE A 50 -4.98 5.49 -4.46
CA PHE A 50 -3.95 4.61 -5.04
C PHE A 50 -4.50 3.72 -6.14
N ARG A 51 -3.77 3.62 -7.26
CA ARG A 51 -4.08 2.74 -8.39
C ARG A 51 -2.89 1.85 -8.73
N PRO A 52 -3.11 0.60 -9.20
CA PRO A 52 -2.03 -0.29 -9.59
C PRO A 52 -1.30 0.27 -10.81
N VAL A 53 0.03 0.22 -10.81
CA VAL A 53 0.89 0.71 -11.90
C VAL A 53 1.85 -0.35 -12.44
N ALA A 54 2.11 -1.41 -11.67
CA ALA A 54 2.90 -2.56 -12.13
C ALA A 54 2.60 -3.81 -11.28
N ARG A 55 2.91 -4.98 -11.85
CA ARG A 55 2.80 -6.31 -11.23
C ARG A 55 4.11 -7.05 -11.41
N PHE A 56 4.53 -7.79 -10.39
CA PHE A 56 5.81 -8.49 -10.36
C PHE A 56 5.65 -9.86 -9.72
N SER A 57 6.25 -10.89 -10.31
CA SER A 57 6.50 -12.16 -9.62
C SER A 57 7.62 -12.01 -8.57
N GLU A 58 8.54 -11.07 -8.78
CA GLU A 58 9.67 -10.77 -7.89
C GLU A 58 10.13 -9.31 -8.07
N SER A 59 10.55 -8.66 -6.99
CA SER A 59 11.23 -7.37 -7.03
C SER A 59 12.50 -7.40 -6.17
N ARG A 60 13.67 -7.25 -6.81
CA ARG A 60 14.99 -7.21 -6.14
C ARG A 60 15.23 -8.37 -5.15
N GLY A 61 14.90 -9.61 -5.51
CA GLY A 61 15.03 -10.77 -4.61
C GLY A 61 13.85 -10.98 -3.67
N VAL A 62 12.83 -10.11 -3.68
CA VAL A 62 11.66 -10.20 -2.80
C VAL A 62 10.46 -10.70 -3.58
N THR A 63 9.82 -11.75 -3.08
CA THR A 63 8.54 -12.28 -3.57
C THR A 63 7.42 -11.97 -2.59
N ALA A 64 6.18 -12.21 -3.00
CA ALA A 64 5.05 -12.19 -2.09
C ALA A 64 5.14 -13.35 -1.07
N ASP A 65 4.42 -13.23 0.04
CA ASP A 65 4.54 -14.09 1.24
C ASP A 65 4.48 -15.62 0.98
N ASP A 66 3.85 -16.06 -0.11
CA ASP A 66 3.69 -17.47 -0.49
C ASP A 66 4.62 -17.92 -1.65
N GLY A 67 5.44 -17.01 -2.18
CA GLY A 67 6.32 -17.23 -3.33
C GLY A 67 5.59 -17.48 -4.67
N ARG A 68 4.27 -17.29 -4.72
CA ARG A 68 3.45 -17.52 -5.92
C ARG A 68 2.61 -16.31 -6.30
N SER A 69 2.14 -15.57 -5.31
CA SER A 69 1.34 -14.37 -5.47
C SER A 69 2.16 -13.26 -6.12
N GLU A 70 1.49 -12.40 -6.87
CA GLU A 70 2.11 -11.20 -7.41
C GLU A 70 2.31 -10.12 -6.34
N LEU A 71 3.46 -9.45 -6.40
CA LEU A 71 3.67 -8.14 -5.78
C LEU A 71 3.13 -7.07 -6.73
N ILE A 72 2.17 -6.28 -6.24
CA ILE A 72 1.58 -5.19 -7.01
C ILE A 72 2.13 -3.87 -6.48
N LEU A 73 2.68 -3.05 -7.38
CA LEU A 73 3.04 -1.66 -7.11
C LEU A 73 1.84 -0.77 -7.39
N PHE A 74 1.52 0.10 -6.44
CA PHE A 74 0.49 1.12 -6.56
C PHE A 74 1.10 2.51 -6.47
N ALA A 75 0.45 3.48 -7.11
CA ALA A 75 0.79 4.89 -7.02
C ALA A 75 -0.44 5.76 -6.70
N ALA A 76 -0.22 6.84 -5.96
CA ALA A 76 -1.17 7.94 -5.77
C ALA A 76 -0.45 9.27 -6.02
N SER A 77 -1.16 10.23 -6.62
CA SER A 77 -0.63 11.56 -6.94
C SER A 77 -1.44 12.66 -6.23
N ARG A 78 -0.84 13.83 -6.02
CA ARG A 78 -1.55 15.03 -5.54
C ARG A 78 -2.35 15.68 -6.66
#